data_AF-A0A0Q5J3M5-F1
#
_entry.id   AF-A0A0Q5J3M5-F1
#
_cell.length_a   1.000
_cell.length_b   1.000
_cell.length_c   1.000
_cell.angle_alpha   90.00
_cell.angle_beta   90.00
_cell.angle_gamma   90.00
#
_symmetry.space_group_name_H-M   'P 1'
#
loop_
_entity.id
_entity.type
_entity.pdbx_description
1 polymer ?
#
loop_
_entity_poly.entity_id
_entity_poly.type
_entity_poly.pdbx_seq_one_letter_code
_entity_poly.pdbx_strand_id
1 'polypeptide(L)'
;MTRLDVWAPLGAAGTAEVVDALTHLQFQGTPATAPHVHRCDLDVAGHHVDVHWRLGRVLACSVAGAEVASGKAEGVRTGQDTFVWDYTVMPLSVLGETVEVTRERSGRDRWAFRVAGPQDRTWRWRPAGALIADRMELTRDGDRSPVVTHTLRPVPGHPRSPSGPPTVTWQESASLVEVLMPVLWVLDQVHKGLLPKAQRIARLEFL
;
A
#
# COMPACT_ATOMS: atom_id res chain seq x y z
N MET A 1 23.89 9.86 -15.64
CA MET A 1 22.59 9.20 -15.40
C MET A 1 21.64 10.25 -14.89
N THR A 2 20.53 10.51 -15.59
CA THR A 2 19.45 11.38 -15.10
C THR A 2 18.86 10.74 -13.85
N ARG A 3 18.76 11.53 -12.77
CA ARG A 3 18.14 11.08 -11.53
C ARG A 3 16.66 10.78 -11.83
N LEU A 4 16.19 9.59 -11.46
CA LEU A 4 14.79 9.20 -11.60
C LEU A 4 13.91 10.22 -10.86
N ASP A 5 13.03 10.89 -11.59
CA ASP A 5 11.99 11.73 -11.00
C ASP A 5 10.76 10.86 -10.73
N VAL A 6 10.62 10.42 -9.48
CA VAL A 6 9.53 9.54 -9.04
C VAL A 6 8.18 10.25 -8.95
N TRP A 7 8.19 11.59 -8.97
CA TRP A 7 7.00 12.44 -8.86
C TRP A 7 6.47 12.93 -10.22
N ALA A 8 7.27 12.77 -11.28
CA ALA A 8 6.85 13.02 -12.65
C ALA A 8 5.78 12.01 -13.12
N PRO A 9 4.91 12.39 -14.08
CA PRO A 9 3.99 11.45 -14.72
C PRO A 9 4.73 10.29 -15.38
N LEU A 10 4.18 9.08 -15.26
CA LEU A 10 4.70 7.86 -15.89
C LEU A 10 4.58 7.89 -17.41
N GLY A 11 3.63 8.66 -17.96
CA GLY A 11 3.44 8.81 -19.41
C GLY A 11 2.83 7.58 -20.08
N ALA A 12 2.45 6.56 -19.31
CA ALA A 12 1.72 5.39 -19.80
C ALA A 12 0.79 4.86 -18.70
N ALA A 13 -0.49 4.64 -19.04
CA ALA A 13 -1.40 3.88 -18.18
C ALA A 13 -1.02 2.39 -18.20
N GLY A 14 -1.30 1.67 -17.12
CA GLY A 14 -0.93 0.27 -17.06
C GLY A 14 -1.47 -0.46 -15.84
N THR A 15 -1.10 -1.74 -15.78
CA THR A 15 -1.45 -2.64 -14.68
C THR A 15 -0.30 -3.59 -14.41
N ALA A 16 -0.09 -3.94 -13.14
CA ALA A 16 0.90 -4.92 -12.70
C ALA A 16 0.28 -5.84 -11.64
N GLU A 17 0.68 -7.11 -11.64
CA GLU A 17 0.31 -8.05 -10.59
C GLU A 17 1.17 -7.82 -9.35
N VAL A 18 0.56 -7.84 -8.17
CA VAL A 18 1.23 -7.70 -6.87
C VAL A 18 1.27 -9.06 -6.21
N VAL A 19 2.28 -9.85 -6.59
CA VAL A 19 2.50 -11.21 -6.07
C VAL A 19 3.39 -11.14 -4.85
N ASP A 20 2.79 -11.27 -3.66
CA ASP A 20 3.54 -11.36 -2.39
C ASP A 20 4.21 -12.73 -2.29
N ALA A 21 5.52 -12.78 -2.50
CA ALA A 21 6.36 -13.97 -2.42
C ALA A 21 6.59 -14.42 -0.97
N LEU A 22 6.24 -13.58 0.00
CA LEU A 22 6.50 -13.84 1.41
C LEU A 22 5.19 -14.00 2.20
N THR A 23 4.90 -15.23 2.62
CA THR A 23 3.79 -15.46 3.55
C THR A 23 4.10 -14.87 4.93
N HIS A 24 3.06 -14.57 5.71
CA HIS A 24 3.20 -14.06 7.07
C HIS A 24 4.09 -14.96 7.96
N LEU A 25 3.89 -16.28 7.89
CA LEU A 25 4.67 -17.26 8.65
C LEU A 25 6.15 -17.28 8.24
N GLN A 26 6.42 -17.20 6.93
CA GLN A 26 7.81 -17.11 6.43
C GLN A 26 8.48 -15.83 6.93
N PHE A 27 7.78 -14.69 6.90
CA PHE A 27 8.32 -13.43 7.42
C PHE A 27 8.59 -13.47 8.92
N GLN A 28 7.68 -14.06 9.71
CA GLN A 28 7.88 -14.24 11.15
C GLN A 28 9.10 -15.12 11.47
N GLY A 29 9.33 -16.15 10.66
CA GLY A 29 10.49 -17.03 10.78
C GLY A 29 11.82 -16.39 10.37
N THR A 30 11.80 -15.30 9.60
CA THR A 30 13.03 -14.61 9.19
C THR A 30 13.72 -13.95 10.39
N PRO A 31 15.04 -14.12 10.58
CA PRO A 31 15.78 -13.43 11.63
C PRO A 31 15.59 -11.91 11.57
N ALA A 32 15.41 -11.26 12.72
CA ALA A 32 15.28 -9.79 12.79
C ALA A 32 16.53 -9.04 12.28
N THR A 33 17.67 -9.72 12.25
CA THR A 33 18.96 -9.24 11.75
C THR A 33 19.14 -9.44 10.24
N ALA A 34 18.17 -10.06 9.55
CA ALA A 34 18.24 -10.24 8.10
C ALA A 34 18.37 -8.85 7.42
N PRO A 35 19.42 -8.63 6.62
CA PRO A 35 19.67 -7.31 6.03
C PRO A 35 18.66 -6.99 4.94
N HIS A 36 18.19 -8.01 4.21
CA HIS A 36 17.25 -7.91 3.10
C HIS A 36 16.40 -9.18 3.03
N VAL A 37 15.10 -9.02 2.77
CA VAL A 37 14.13 -10.09 2.56
C VAL A 37 13.23 -9.66 1.41
N HIS A 38 13.45 -10.23 0.24
CA HIS A 38 12.62 -9.97 -0.93
C HIS A 38 11.15 -10.26 -0.66
N ARG A 39 10.27 -9.49 -1.29
CA ARG A 39 8.83 -9.61 -1.11
C ARG A 39 8.04 -9.64 -2.40
N CYS A 40 8.27 -8.71 -3.31
CA CYS A 40 7.51 -8.59 -4.55
C CYS A 40 8.32 -7.82 -5.59
N ASP A 41 8.29 -8.28 -6.84
CA ASP A 41 8.80 -7.54 -7.99
C ASP A 41 7.64 -7.01 -8.84
N LEU A 42 7.79 -5.79 -9.35
CA LEU A 42 6.77 -5.11 -10.16
C LEU A 42 7.44 -4.38 -11.32
N ASP A 43 6.84 -4.45 -12.50
CA ASP A 43 7.23 -3.60 -13.64
C ASP A 43 6.20 -2.47 -13.81
N VAL A 44 6.61 -1.24 -13.49
CA VAL A 44 5.75 -0.04 -13.54
C VAL A 44 6.27 0.89 -14.63
N ALA A 45 5.56 0.94 -15.76
CA ALA A 45 5.91 1.77 -16.93
C ALA A 45 7.39 1.64 -17.37
N GLY A 46 7.94 0.41 -17.34
CA GLY A 46 9.33 0.13 -17.69
C GLY A 46 10.33 0.31 -16.55
N HIS A 47 9.88 0.67 -15.35
CA HIS A 47 10.70 0.65 -14.13
C HIS A 47 10.51 -0.68 -13.40
N HIS A 48 11.61 -1.42 -13.26
CA HIS A 48 11.65 -2.59 -12.40
C HIS A 48 11.78 -2.17 -10.93
N VAL A 49 10.81 -2.57 -10.11
CA VAL A 49 10.68 -2.24 -8.69
C VAL A 49 10.83 -3.52 -7.87
N ASP A 50 11.84 -3.57 -7.00
CA ASP A 50 11.97 -4.59 -5.96
C ASP A 50 11.39 -4.05 -4.65
N VAL A 51 10.37 -4.72 -4.12
CA VAL A 51 9.82 -4.47 -2.79
C VAL A 51 10.41 -5.49 -1.82
N HIS A 52 10.97 -5.02 -0.71
CA HIS A 52 11.66 -5.88 0.24
C HIS A 52 11.60 -5.33 1.66
N TRP A 53 11.81 -6.21 2.63
CA TRP A 53 12.11 -5.80 4.00
C TRP A 53 13.61 -5.66 4.18
N ARG A 54 14.05 -4.58 4.82
CA ARG A 54 15.44 -4.45 5.28
C ARG A 54 15.57 -4.51 6.79
N LEU A 55 16.82 -4.51 7.26
CA LEU A 55 17.18 -4.53 8.68
C LEU A 55 16.30 -3.58 9.51
N GLY A 56 15.78 -4.08 10.63
CA GLY A 56 14.88 -3.31 11.51
C GLY A 56 13.40 -3.36 11.10
N ARG A 57 13.04 -4.29 10.20
CA ARG A 57 11.68 -4.52 9.68
C ARG A 57 11.11 -3.24 9.04
N VAL A 58 11.92 -2.63 8.18
CA VAL A 58 11.50 -1.49 7.34
C VAL A 58 11.10 -2.04 5.99
N LEU A 59 9.88 -1.77 5.55
CA LEU A 59 9.44 -2.14 4.19
C LEU A 59 9.93 -1.04 3.25
N ALA A 60 10.67 -1.42 2.22
CA ALA A 60 11.26 -0.52 1.25
C ALA A 60 10.95 -0.98 -0.16
N CYS A 61 11.04 -0.05 -1.10
CA CYS A 61 11.09 -0.35 -2.52
C CYS A 61 12.30 0.31 -3.16
N SER A 62 12.91 -0.41 -4.10
CA SER A 62 14.07 0.03 -4.85
C SER A 62 13.82 -0.04 -6.34
N VAL A 63 14.37 0.91 -7.09
CA VAL A 63 14.33 0.95 -8.55
C VAL A 63 15.75 0.97 -9.06
N ALA A 64 16.09 0.03 -9.93
CA ALA A 64 17.46 -0.15 -10.42
C ALA A 64 18.53 -0.18 -9.29
N GLY A 65 18.16 -0.78 -8.14
CA GLY A 65 19.04 -0.92 -6.97
C GLY A 65 19.11 0.29 -6.03
N ALA A 66 18.42 1.40 -6.33
CA ALA A 66 18.34 2.56 -5.44
C ALA A 66 17.01 2.58 -4.67
N GLU A 67 17.05 2.72 -3.34
CA GLU A 67 15.84 2.89 -2.51
C GLU A 67 15.11 4.17 -2.92
N VAL A 68 13.83 4.06 -3.27
CA VAL A 68 13.00 5.21 -3.68
C VAL A 68 11.95 5.56 -2.64
N ALA A 69 11.41 4.57 -1.93
CA ALA A 69 10.52 4.78 -0.81
C ALA A 69 10.69 3.70 0.26
N SER A 70 10.42 4.07 1.51
CA SER A 70 10.39 3.14 2.62
C SER A 70 9.45 3.59 3.72
N GLY A 71 9.07 2.67 4.58
CA GLY A 71 8.27 2.98 5.75
C GLY A 71 8.45 1.93 6.83
N LYS A 72 8.08 2.32 8.04
CA LYS A 72 8.00 1.42 9.19
C LYS A 72 6.73 1.72 9.94
N ALA A 73 5.95 0.68 10.22
CA ALA A 73 4.82 0.82 11.11
C ALA A 73 5.34 1.06 12.54
N GLU A 74 5.04 2.22 13.10
CA GLU A 74 5.28 2.50 14.52
C GLU A 74 4.07 2.05 15.35
N GLY A 75 4.32 1.41 16.48
CA GLY A 75 3.27 0.97 17.40
C GLY A 75 2.44 2.15 17.87
N VAL A 76 1.11 1.99 17.88
CA VAL A 76 0.14 2.95 18.40
C VAL A 76 0.60 3.42 19.80
N ARG A 77 0.78 4.74 19.99
CA ARG A 77 0.87 5.32 21.34
C ARG A 77 -0.47 5.04 22.03
N THR A 78 -0.47 4.06 22.92
CA THR A 78 -1.63 3.69 23.74
C THR A 78 -1.97 4.86 24.65
N GLY A 79 -2.88 5.72 24.19
CA GLY A 79 -3.34 6.88 24.92
C GLY A 79 -4.77 7.20 24.54
N GLN A 80 -5.68 6.73 25.38
CA GLN A 80 -7.11 7.04 25.49
C GLN A 80 -8.10 6.14 24.74
N ASP A 81 -8.99 5.59 25.56
CA ASP A 81 -10.17 4.79 25.30
C ASP A 81 -10.94 5.13 24.03
N THR A 82 -11.17 4.14 23.17
CA THR A 82 -12.49 3.96 22.54
C THR A 82 -12.59 2.59 21.84
N PHE A 83 -13.78 1.98 21.89
CA PHE A 83 -14.17 0.80 21.10
C PHE A 83 -14.24 1.11 19.59
N VAL A 84 -13.12 1.53 18.99
CA VAL A 84 -13.02 1.93 17.58
C VAL A 84 -12.06 0.96 16.91
N TRP A 85 -12.43 0.45 15.74
CA TRP A 85 -11.56 -0.32 14.87
C TRP A 85 -10.32 0.54 14.54
N ASP A 86 -9.21 0.35 15.25
CA ASP A 86 -7.97 1.12 15.08
C ASP A 86 -7.29 0.71 13.78
N TYR A 87 -7.38 1.55 12.75
CA TYR A 87 -6.65 1.39 11.49
C TYR A 87 -5.46 2.34 11.50
N THR A 88 -4.25 1.79 11.50
CA THR A 88 -2.99 2.53 11.34
C THR A 88 -2.40 2.20 9.98
N VAL A 89 -1.94 3.21 9.26
CA VAL A 89 -1.21 3.04 8.00
C VAL A 89 0.22 3.50 8.24
N MET A 90 1.16 2.74 7.70
CA MET A 90 2.57 3.07 7.75
C MET A 90 2.86 4.42 7.07
N PRO A 91 3.46 5.41 7.77
CA PRO A 91 3.99 6.60 7.13
C PRO A 91 5.12 6.20 6.18
N LEU A 92 5.26 6.93 5.07
CA LEU A 92 6.29 6.66 4.07
C LEU A 92 7.30 7.81 4.01
N SER A 93 8.55 7.47 3.78
CA SER A 93 9.57 8.39 3.29
C SER A 93 9.84 8.06 1.83
N VAL A 94 9.82 9.07 0.96
CA VAL A 94 10.02 8.95 -0.48
C VAL A 94 11.16 9.89 -0.87
N LEU A 95 12.29 9.34 -1.29
CA LEU A 95 13.51 10.11 -1.58
C LEU A 95 13.89 11.15 -0.50
N GLY A 96 13.59 10.87 0.77
CA GLY A 96 13.85 11.74 1.91
C GLY A 96 12.70 12.70 2.28
N GLU A 97 11.63 12.76 1.49
CA GLU A 97 10.43 13.53 1.79
C GLU A 97 9.38 12.67 2.50
N THR A 98 8.64 13.24 3.45
CA THR A 98 7.65 12.49 4.23
C THR A 98 6.28 12.51 3.55
N VAL A 99 5.62 11.35 3.50
CA VAL A 99 4.20 11.21 3.19
C VAL A 99 3.47 10.82 4.47
N GLU A 100 2.64 11.75 4.94
CA GLU A 100 1.83 11.59 6.13
C GLU A 100 0.46 11.01 5.77
N VAL A 101 -0.06 10.17 6.66
CA VAL A 101 -1.37 9.54 6.49
C VAL A 101 -2.20 9.78 7.73
N THR A 102 -3.33 10.47 7.56
CA THR A 102 -4.28 10.76 8.63
C THR A 102 -5.61 10.10 8.33
N ARG A 103 -6.18 9.42 9.31
CA ARG A 103 -7.49 8.78 9.17
C ARG A 103 -8.61 9.81 9.23
N GLU A 104 -9.61 9.62 8.40
CA GLU A 104 -10.84 10.39 8.41
C GLU A 104 -12.07 9.47 8.41
N ARG A 105 -13.16 9.96 9.03
CA ARG A 105 -14.45 9.30 8.96
C ARG A 105 -15.10 9.60 7.61
N SER A 106 -15.52 8.58 6.87
CA SER A 106 -16.14 8.74 5.54
C SER A 106 -17.57 8.18 5.54
N GLY A 107 -18.53 9.03 5.87
CA GLY A 107 -19.94 8.61 5.94
C GLY A 107 -20.21 7.60 7.06
N ARG A 108 -21.29 6.82 6.91
CA ARG A 108 -21.83 5.95 7.97
C ARG A 108 -20.99 4.69 8.21
N ASP A 109 -20.49 4.05 7.15
CA ASP A 109 -19.89 2.70 7.21
C ASP A 109 -18.53 2.58 6.50
N ARG A 110 -17.93 3.70 6.04
CA ARG A 110 -16.64 3.68 5.34
C ARG A 110 -15.62 4.57 6.03
N TRP A 111 -14.36 4.16 5.98
CA TRP A 111 -13.23 5.00 6.41
C TRP A 111 -12.49 5.49 5.17
N ALA A 112 -11.76 6.58 5.30
CA ALA A 112 -10.81 7.05 4.29
C ALA A 112 -9.55 7.54 4.99
N PHE A 113 -8.45 7.61 4.26
CA PHE A 113 -7.24 8.27 4.70
C PHE A 113 -7.01 9.51 3.85
N ARG A 114 -6.77 10.64 4.52
CA ARG A 114 -6.13 11.80 3.93
C ARG A 114 -4.64 11.52 3.90
N VAL A 115 -4.04 11.68 2.72
CA VAL A 115 -2.61 11.50 2.49
C VAL A 115 -2.06 12.87 2.12
N ALA A 116 -1.05 13.33 2.85
CA ALA A 116 -0.34 14.57 2.56
C ALA A 116 1.11 14.23 2.23
N GLY A 117 1.60 14.73 1.10
CA GLY A 117 2.98 14.55 0.67
C GLY A 117 3.65 15.89 0.38
N PRO A 118 4.85 15.85 -0.21
CA PRO A 118 5.60 17.06 -0.51
C PRO A 118 4.92 17.92 -1.58
N GLN A 119 5.36 19.18 -1.68
CA GLN A 119 4.90 20.14 -2.71
C GLN A 119 3.37 20.33 -2.71
N ASP A 120 2.76 20.37 -1.53
CA ASP A 120 1.31 20.51 -1.33
C ASP A 120 0.46 19.41 -1.99
N ARG A 121 1.09 18.28 -2.37
CA ARG A 121 0.38 17.16 -2.96
C ARG A 121 -0.47 16.49 -1.90
N THR A 122 -1.75 16.32 -2.21
CA THR A 122 -2.69 15.67 -1.32
C THR A 122 -3.52 14.65 -2.08
N TRP A 123 -3.83 13.56 -1.37
CA TRP A 123 -4.65 12.48 -1.89
C TRP A 123 -5.64 12.01 -0.85
N ARG A 124 -6.65 11.31 -1.34
CA ARG A 124 -7.52 10.48 -0.55
C ARG A 124 -7.31 9.03 -0.94
N TRP A 125 -7.04 8.20 0.06
CA TRP A 125 -6.96 6.75 -0.10
C TRP A 125 -8.16 6.10 0.58
N ARG A 126 -8.97 5.38 -0.18
CA ARG A 126 -10.27 4.88 0.31
C ARG A 126 -10.61 3.49 -0.22
N PRO A 127 -11.39 2.70 0.53
CA PRO A 127 -11.97 1.47 0.03
C PRO A 127 -13.08 1.74 -0.99
N ALA A 128 -13.16 0.89 -2.02
CA ALA A 128 -14.24 0.89 -3.01
C ALA A 128 -14.73 -0.55 -3.28
N GLY A 129 -15.98 -0.67 -3.74
CA GLY A 129 -16.70 -1.94 -3.89
C GLY A 129 -18.18 -1.83 -3.53
N ALA A 130 -19.00 -2.79 -3.97
CA ALA A 130 -20.46 -2.76 -3.82
C ALA A 130 -20.93 -3.15 -2.41
N LEU A 131 -20.44 -4.29 -1.87
CA LEU A 131 -20.86 -4.86 -0.58
C LEU A 131 -19.73 -4.85 0.46
N ILE A 132 -18.52 -5.22 0.03
CA ILE A 132 -17.28 -5.16 0.80
C ILE A 132 -16.25 -4.45 -0.08
N ALA A 133 -15.23 -3.84 0.55
CA ALA A 133 -14.09 -3.30 -0.19
C ALA A 133 -13.36 -4.43 -0.93
N ASP A 134 -13.43 -4.43 -2.26
CA ASP A 134 -12.68 -5.34 -3.13
C ASP A 134 -11.41 -4.69 -3.70
N ARG A 135 -11.30 -3.37 -3.55
CA ARG A 135 -10.15 -2.58 -3.97
C ARG A 135 -9.98 -1.33 -3.10
N MET A 136 -8.80 -0.75 -3.23
CA MET A 136 -8.45 0.54 -2.69
C MET A 136 -8.20 1.53 -3.82
N GLU A 137 -8.68 2.75 -3.67
CA GLU A 137 -8.58 3.81 -4.65
C GLU A 137 -7.77 4.97 -4.07
N LEU A 138 -6.71 5.39 -4.77
CA LEU A 138 -5.97 6.62 -4.50
C LEU A 138 -6.45 7.70 -5.47
N THR A 139 -6.99 8.79 -4.95
CA THR A 139 -7.53 9.92 -5.73
C THR A 139 -6.82 11.19 -5.30
N ARG A 140 -6.30 12.00 -6.23
CA ARG A 140 -5.74 13.31 -5.88
C ARG A 140 -6.85 14.23 -5.37
N ASP A 141 -6.51 15.22 -4.56
CA ASP A 141 -7.50 16.23 -4.20
C ASP A 141 -7.99 16.99 -5.44
N GLY A 142 -9.29 17.27 -5.48
CA GLY A 142 -9.96 17.86 -6.65
C GLY A 142 -10.31 16.89 -7.79
N ASP A 143 -9.67 15.73 -7.88
CA ASP A 143 -9.96 14.74 -8.93
C ASP A 143 -11.27 13.98 -8.66
N ARG A 144 -11.99 13.67 -9.76
CA ARG A 144 -13.24 12.88 -9.69
C ARG A 144 -13.01 11.37 -9.78
N SER A 145 -11.85 10.95 -10.28
CA SER A 145 -11.53 9.57 -10.58
C SER A 145 -10.19 9.18 -9.96
N PRO A 146 -10.03 7.92 -9.52
CA PRO A 146 -8.78 7.49 -8.89
C PRO A 146 -7.64 7.46 -9.90
N VAL A 147 -6.48 8.01 -9.51
CA VAL A 147 -5.24 7.97 -10.30
C VAL A 147 -4.58 6.59 -10.22
N VAL A 148 -4.75 5.89 -9.08
CA VAL A 148 -4.29 4.51 -8.86
C VAL A 148 -5.38 3.70 -8.17
N THR A 149 -5.55 2.46 -8.62
CA THR A 149 -6.45 1.47 -8.03
C THR A 149 -5.66 0.21 -7.69
N HIS A 150 -5.78 -0.27 -6.47
CA HIS A 150 -5.17 -1.52 -6.02
C HIS A 150 -6.26 -2.52 -5.67
N THR A 151 -6.39 -3.60 -6.44
CA THR A 151 -7.33 -4.68 -6.11
C THR A 151 -6.81 -5.44 -4.91
N LEU A 152 -7.72 -5.88 -4.03
CA LEU A 152 -7.36 -6.64 -2.83
C LEU A 152 -7.64 -8.13 -3.05
N ARG A 153 -7.03 -9.00 -2.23
CA ARG A 153 -7.23 -10.45 -2.37
C ARG A 153 -8.71 -10.84 -2.22
N PRO A 154 -9.17 -11.88 -2.94
CA PRO A 154 -10.49 -12.44 -2.76
C PRO A 154 -10.84 -12.73 -1.30
N VAL A 155 -12.07 -12.41 -0.92
CA VAL A 155 -12.62 -12.84 0.37
C VAL A 155 -13.22 -14.23 0.18
N PRO A 156 -12.77 -15.26 0.94
CA PRO A 156 -13.38 -16.59 0.88
C PRO A 156 -14.90 -16.51 1.09
N GLY A 157 -15.67 -17.15 0.19
CA GLY A 157 -17.14 -17.15 0.23
C GLY A 157 -17.84 -15.99 -0.50
N HIS A 158 -17.12 -15.11 -1.19
CA HIS A 158 -17.73 -14.01 -1.96
C HIS A 158 -17.82 -14.33 -3.47
N PRO A 159 -19.04 -14.40 -4.07
CA PRO A 159 -19.26 -14.97 -5.40
C PRO A 159 -18.78 -14.14 -6.61
N ARG A 160 -17.93 -13.11 -6.43
CA ARG A 160 -17.44 -12.22 -7.51
C ARG A 160 -16.05 -11.64 -7.26
N SER A 161 -15.27 -12.21 -6.35
CA SER A 161 -13.88 -11.77 -6.21
C SER A 161 -13.07 -12.18 -7.45
N PRO A 162 -12.22 -11.30 -7.99
CA PRO A 162 -11.43 -11.62 -9.17
C PRO A 162 -10.58 -12.87 -8.93
N SER A 163 -10.65 -13.84 -9.83
CA SER A 163 -9.81 -15.03 -9.79
C SER A 163 -8.42 -14.68 -10.30
N GLY A 164 -7.55 -14.22 -9.40
CA GLY A 164 -6.17 -13.86 -9.73
C GLY A 164 -5.41 -13.25 -8.56
N PRO A 165 -4.09 -13.01 -8.71
CA PRO A 165 -3.34 -12.23 -7.76
C PRO A 165 -3.93 -10.80 -7.68
N PRO A 166 -3.74 -10.10 -6.54
CA PRO A 166 -3.97 -8.66 -6.46
C PRO A 166 -3.22 -7.93 -7.58
N THR A 167 -3.77 -6.82 -8.03
CA THR A 167 -3.20 -5.99 -9.08
C THR A 167 -3.19 -4.54 -8.65
N VAL A 168 -2.22 -3.78 -9.17
CA VAL A 168 -2.21 -2.32 -9.13
C VAL A 168 -2.37 -1.79 -10.54
N THR A 169 -3.31 -0.89 -10.74
CA THR A 169 -3.64 -0.25 -12.02
C THR A 169 -3.51 1.26 -11.87
N TRP A 170 -2.94 1.93 -12.88
CA TRP A 170 -2.67 3.36 -12.83
C TRP A 170 -3.04 4.07 -14.13
N GLN A 171 -3.34 5.36 -14.02
CA GLN A 171 -3.54 6.25 -15.16
C GLN A 171 -2.21 6.75 -15.72
N GLU A 172 -2.20 7.21 -16.97
CA GLU A 172 -1.01 7.78 -17.64
C GLU A 172 -0.39 8.95 -16.86
N SER A 173 -1.22 9.75 -16.22
CA SER A 173 -0.83 10.90 -15.42
C SER A 173 -0.30 10.54 -14.03
N ALA A 174 -0.40 9.27 -13.61
CA ALA A 174 0.08 8.82 -12.31
C ALA A 174 1.60 8.98 -12.22
N SER A 175 2.13 9.26 -11.04
CA SER A 175 3.56 9.19 -10.77
C SER A 175 3.95 7.80 -10.27
N LEU A 176 5.25 7.47 -10.33
CA LEU A 176 5.75 6.21 -9.79
C LEU A 176 5.42 6.08 -8.29
N VAL A 177 5.56 7.16 -7.53
CA VAL A 177 5.23 7.17 -6.09
C VAL A 177 3.76 6.86 -5.86
N GLU A 178 2.84 7.43 -6.65
CA GLU A 178 1.41 7.18 -6.51
C GLU A 178 1.05 5.70 -6.71
N VAL A 179 1.83 4.97 -7.52
CA VAL A 179 1.69 3.52 -7.69
C VAL A 179 2.31 2.77 -6.51
N LEU A 180 3.48 3.20 -6.04
CA LEU A 180 4.22 2.53 -4.96
C LEU A 180 3.56 2.68 -3.58
N MET A 181 2.93 3.82 -3.28
CA MET A 181 2.30 4.03 -1.96
C MET A 181 1.22 2.98 -1.66
N PRO A 182 0.21 2.76 -2.52
CA PRO A 182 -0.79 1.72 -2.29
C PRO A 182 -0.19 0.32 -2.19
N VAL A 183 0.84 0.00 -2.98
CA VAL A 183 1.54 -1.29 -2.92
C VAL A 183 2.20 -1.48 -1.55
N LEU A 184 2.99 -0.51 -1.10
CA LEU A 184 3.67 -0.57 0.20
C LEU A 184 2.67 -0.67 1.34
N TRP A 185 1.58 0.10 1.30
CA TRP A 185 0.55 0.02 2.32
C TRP A 185 -0.19 -1.32 2.30
N VAL A 186 -0.60 -1.84 1.14
CA VAL A 186 -1.29 -3.14 1.04
C VAL A 186 -0.37 -4.32 1.38
N LEU A 187 0.93 -4.18 1.16
CA LEU A 187 1.90 -5.16 1.61
C LEU A 187 2.25 -4.99 3.09
N ASP A 188 2.15 -3.81 3.71
CA ASP A 188 2.47 -3.65 5.14
C ASP A 188 1.85 -4.76 6.02
N GLN A 189 2.61 -5.27 6.98
CA GLN A 189 2.19 -6.38 7.84
C GLN A 189 1.32 -5.91 9.00
N VAL A 190 1.26 -4.60 9.26
CA VAL A 190 0.47 -4.00 10.35
C VAL A 190 -0.97 -3.73 9.92
N HIS A 191 -1.56 -4.57 9.07
CA HIS A 191 -2.98 -4.54 8.73
C HIS A 191 -3.88 -4.89 9.92
N LYS A 192 -3.81 -4.11 11.00
CA LYS A 192 -4.88 -3.97 11.98
C LYS A 192 -6.03 -3.29 11.26
N GLY A 193 -6.72 -4.05 10.41
CA GLY A 193 -8.04 -3.75 9.88
C GLY A 193 -8.15 -2.98 8.56
N LEU A 194 -7.04 -2.60 7.91
CA LEU A 194 -7.14 -1.98 6.58
C LEU A 194 -7.76 -2.91 5.52
N LEU A 195 -7.54 -4.20 5.69
CA LEU A 195 -8.17 -5.23 4.90
C LEU A 195 -9.43 -5.73 5.63
N PRO A 196 -10.56 -5.95 4.94
CA PRO A 196 -11.77 -6.51 5.55
C PRO A 196 -11.42 -7.72 6.42
N LYS A 197 -12.08 -7.89 7.57
CA LYS A 197 -11.87 -9.02 8.52
C LYS A 197 -11.65 -10.36 7.81
N ALA A 198 -12.32 -10.58 6.69
CA ALA A 198 -12.24 -11.81 5.91
C ALA A 198 -10.94 -12.01 5.09
N GLN A 199 -10.19 -10.95 4.75
CA GLN A 199 -8.85 -11.07 4.15
C GLN A 199 -7.78 -11.44 5.19
N ARG A 200 -7.95 -10.97 6.43
CA ARG A 200 -7.13 -11.46 7.57
C ARG A 200 -7.34 -12.96 7.78
N ILE A 201 -8.58 -13.46 7.59
CA ILE A 201 -8.89 -14.90 7.67
C ILE A 201 -8.22 -15.64 6.51
N ALA A 202 -8.30 -15.09 5.30
CA ALA A 202 -7.64 -15.66 4.12
C ALA A 202 -6.11 -15.73 4.22
N ARG A 203 -5.50 -14.87 5.05
CA ARG A 203 -4.06 -14.84 5.33
C ARG A 203 -3.67 -15.61 6.60
N LEU A 204 -4.61 -16.28 7.27
CA LEU A 204 -4.39 -16.98 8.55
C LEU A 204 -3.86 -16.06 9.67
N GLU A 205 -4.17 -14.76 9.63
CA GLU A 205 -3.72 -13.74 10.61
C GLU A 205 -4.60 -13.71 11.88
N PHE A 206 -5.26 -14.83 12.19
CA PHE A 206 -6.00 -15.05 13.44
C PHE A 206 -5.36 -16.22 14.18
N LEU A 207 -4.26 -15.92 14.86
CA LEU A 207 -3.82 -16.61 16.06
C LEU A 207 -3.76 -15.57 17.18
#